data_AF-A0A6H2EMC1-F1
#
_entry.id   AF-A0A6H2EMC1-F1
#
_cell.length_a   1.000
_cell.length_b   1.000
_cell.length_c   1.000
_cell.angle_alpha   90.00
_cell.angle_beta   90.00
_cell.angle_gamma   90.00
#
_symmetry.space_group_name_H-M   'P 1'
#
loop_
_entity.id
_entity.type
_entity.pdbx_description
1 polymer ?
#
loop_
_entity_poly.entity_id
_entity_poly.type
_entity_poly.pdbx_seq_one_letter_code
_entity_poly.pdbx_strand_id
1 'polypeptide(L)'
;MTEHRVPSVFFFILLVAWLVCVIILSFIWGVQPAMYTFAASLGGLALARLVLPVGMVPQVRSRWFDVVTLIVLALVLAYFANWGDTPAVV
;
A
#
# COMPACT_ATOMS: atom_id res chain seq x y z
N MET A 1 4.58 -12.38 -26.56
CA MET A 1 3.75 -12.68 -25.37
C MET A 1 4.69 -12.70 -24.18
N THR A 2 4.77 -11.62 -23.41
CA THR A 2 5.65 -11.56 -22.23
C THR A 2 5.11 -12.53 -21.19
N GLU A 3 5.95 -13.47 -20.77
CA GLU A 3 5.64 -14.49 -19.78
C GLU A 3 5.03 -13.83 -18.53
N HIS A 4 3.71 -14.00 -18.32
CA HIS A 4 3.03 -13.55 -17.10
C HIS A 4 3.45 -14.49 -15.97
N ARG A 5 4.61 -14.21 -15.37
CA ARG A 5 5.03 -14.92 -14.17
C ARG A 5 4.09 -14.54 -13.04
N VAL A 6 3.35 -15.54 -12.55
CA VAL A 6 2.55 -15.42 -11.33
C VAL A 6 3.48 -14.99 -10.18
N PRO A 7 3.13 -13.94 -9.42
CA PRO A 7 3.95 -13.49 -8.31
C PRO A 7 4.09 -14.59 -7.26
N SER A 8 5.22 -14.60 -6.55
CA SER A 8 5.45 -15.63 -5.53
C SER A 8 4.40 -15.55 -4.42
N VAL A 9 3.90 -16.70 -3.97
CA VAL A 9 2.98 -16.79 -2.82
C VAL A 9 3.58 -16.10 -1.59
N PHE A 10 4.90 -16.20 -1.44
CA PHE A 10 5.66 -15.51 -0.39
C PHE A 10 5.44 -13.99 -0.38
N PHE A 11 5.35 -13.35 -1.54
CA PHE A 11 5.08 -11.90 -1.61
C PHE A 11 3.70 -11.55 -1.03
N PHE A 12 2.68 -12.36 -1.30
CA PHE A 12 1.35 -12.16 -0.73
C PHE A 12 1.34 -12.38 0.79
N ILE A 13 2.09 -13.37 1.30
CA ILE A 13 2.26 -13.58 2.74
C ILE A 13 2.89 -12.35 3.40
N LEU A 14 3.93 -11.78 2.78
CA LEU A 14 4.56 -10.55 3.28
C LEU A 14 3.60 -9.36 3.28
N LEU A 15 2.77 -9.20 2.25
CA LEU A 15 1.76 -8.14 2.22
C LEU A 15 0.72 -8.30 3.35
N VAL A 16 0.25 -9.53 3.60
CA VAL A 16 -0.69 -9.81 4.69
C VAL A 16 -0.04 -9.54 6.04
N ALA A 17 1.20 -10.00 6.26
CA ALA A 17 1.94 -9.72 7.48
C ALA A 17 2.15 -8.22 7.69
N TRP A 18 2.46 -7.48 6.63
CA TRP A 18 2.60 -6.02 6.68
C TRP A 18 1.30 -5.32 7.05
N LEU A 19 0.16 -5.75 6.49
CA LEU A 19 -1.16 -5.22 6.87
C LEU A 19 -1.45 -5.46 8.35
N VAL A 20 -1.12 -6.64 8.89
CA VAL A 20 -1.24 -6.91 10.32
C VAL A 20 -0.39 -5.94 11.15
N CYS A 21 0.85 -5.66 10.74
CA CYS A 21 1.69 -4.66 11.41
C CYS A 21 1.06 -3.26 11.40
N VAL A 22 0.48 -2.82 10.27
CA VAL A 22 -0.22 -1.54 10.15
C VAL A 22 -1.46 -1.48 11.06
N ILE A 23 -2.19 -2.58 11.17
CA ILE A 23 -3.35 -2.67 12.08
C ILE A 23 -2.87 -2.55 13.53
N ILE A 24 -1.85 -3.31 13.93
CA ILE A 24 -1.26 -3.22 15.28
C ILE A 24 -0.81 -1.78 15.57
N LEU A 25 -0.17 -1.14 14.59
CA LEU A 25 0.26 0.25 14.69
C LEU A 25 -0.89 1.21 15.04
N SER A 26 -2.08 0.98 14.47
CA SER A 26 -3.27 1.80 14.74
C SER A 26 -3.75 1.71 16.20
N PHE A 27 -3.56 0.56 16.85
CA PHE A 27 -3.92 0.38 18.25
C PHE A 27 -2.88 0.94 19.22
N ILE A 28 -1.61 0.97 18.82
CA ILE A 28 -0.51 1.42 19.70
C ILE A 28 -0.32 2.94 19.62
N TRP A 29 -0.34 3.52 18.42
CA TRP A 29 -0.02 4.94 18.20
C TRP A 29 -1.17 5.76 17.59
N GLY A 30 -2.33 5.16 17.37
CA GLY A 30 -3.48 5.84 16.78
C GLY A 30 -3.60 5.62 15.28
N VAL A 31 -4.75 6.00 14.74
CA VAL A 31 -5.13 5.75 13.34
C VAL A 31 -4.32 6.62 12.40
N GLN A 32 -3.98 7.85 12.79
CA GLN A 32 -3.23 8.79 11.95
C GLN A 32 -1.85 8.25 11.51
N PRO A 33 -0.92 7.85 12.42
CA PRO A 33 0.37 7.31 12.00
C PRO A 33 0.25 5.98 11.25
N ALA A 34 -0.75 5.16 11.57
CA ALA A 34 -1.00 3.91 10.84
C ALA A 34 -1.44 4.16 9.40
N MET A 35 -2.36 5.11 9.17
CA MET A 35 -2.80 5.50 7.84
C MET A 35 -1.68 6.13 7.02
N TYR A 36 -0.85 6.98 7.61
CA TYR A 36 0.32 7.52 6.91
C TYR A 36 1.34 6.44 6.53
N THR A 37 1.58 5.49 7.42
CA THR A 37 2.46 4.34 7.15
C THR A 37 1.92 3.49 6.00
N PHE A 38 0.61 3.25 5.99
CA PHE A 38 -0.03 2.51 4.91
C PHE A 38 0.03 3.27 3.58
N ALA A 39 -0.28 4.57 3.58
CA ALA A 39 -0.16 5.44 2.41
C ALA A 39 1.27 5.43 1.85
N ALA A 40 2.28 5.58 2.71
CA ALA A 40 3.68 5.53 2.32
C ALA A 40 4.05 4.17 1.70
N SER A 41 3.53 3.06 2.25
CA SER A 41 3.78 1.72 1.70
C SER A 41 3.19 1.53 0.29
N LEU A 42 2.02 2.11 0.01
CA LEU A 42 1.44 2.11 -1.35
C LEU A 42 2.28 2.95 -2.31
N GLY A 43 2.76 4.13 -1.88
CA GLY A 43 3.71 4.93 -2.65
C GLY A 43 5.01 4.18 -2.93
N GLY A 44 5.54 3.47 -1.93
CA GLY A 44 6.71 2.60 -2.07
C GLY A 44 6.50 1.48 -3.08
N LEU A 45 5.34 0.82 -3.05
CA LEU A 45 4.97 -0.21 -4.04
C LEU A 45 4.83 0.37 -5.45
N ALA A 46 4.30 1.59 -5.58
CA ALA A 46 4.22 2.27 -6.88
C ALA A 46 5.61 2.55 -7.46
N LEU A 47 6.53 3.05 -6.63
CA LEU A 47 7.92 3.27 -7.02
C LEU A 47 8.64 1.96 -7.37
N ALA A 48 8.49 0.94 -6.52
CA ALA A 48 9.04 -0.40 -6.77
C ALA A 48 8.54 -0.94 -8.11
N ARG A 49 7.29 -0.67 -8.48
CA ARG A 49 6.71 -1.12 -9.75
C ARG A 49 7.22 -0.39 -10.98
N LEU A 50 7.67 0.86 -10.83
CA LEU A 50 8.33 1.64 -11.88
C LEU A 50 9.76 1.17 -12.12
N VAL A 51 10.48 0.83 -11.04
CA VAL A 51 11.92 0.55 -11.09
C VAL A 51 12.23 -0.93 -11.28
N LEU A 52 11.42 -1.84 -10.70
CA LEU A 52 11.70 -3.27 -10.72
C LEU A 52 11.30 -3.93 -12.06
N PRO A 53 12.03 -4.99 -12.46
CA PRO A 53 11.67 -5.86 -13.57
C PRO A 53 10.25 -6.40 -13.50
N VAL A 54 9.67 -6.66 -14.68
CA VAL A 54 8.34 -7.28 -14.83
C VAL A 54 8.34 -8.65 -14.14
N GLY A 55 7.31 -8.93 -13.33
CA GLY A 55 7.17 -10.19 -12.61
C GLY A 55 7.67 -10.18 -11.16
N MET A 56 8.38 -9.14 -10.71
CA MET A 56 8.77 -9.01 -9.30
C MET A 56 7.64 -8.46 -8.41
N VAL A 57 6.79 -7.60 -8.95
CA VAL A 57 5.65 -7.01 -8.25
C VAL A 57 4.34 -7.45 -8.93
N PRO A 58 3.33 -7.92 -8.18
CA PRO A 58 2.05 -8.38 -8.73
C PRO A 58 1.42 -7.42 -9.74
N GLN A 59 1.11 -7.91 -10.94
CA GLN A 59 0.41 -7.15 -11.98
C GLN A 59 -1.02 -7.63 -12.12
N VAL A 60 -1.96 -6.68 -12.07
CA VAL A 60 -3.39 -6.96 -12.29
C VAL A 60 -3.78 -6.64 -13.72
N ARG A 61 -3.45 -5.45 -14.22
CA ARG A 61 -3.80 -5.02 -15.59
C ARG A 61 -2.59 -4.56 -16.39
N SER A 62 -2.10 -3.35 -16.12
CA SER A 62 -0.92 -2.78 -16.76
C SER A 62 -0.05 -2.06 -15.74
N ARG A 63 1.24 -1.93 -16.02
CA ARG A 63 2.19 -1.26 -15.12
C ARG A 63 1.70 0.14 -14.73
N TRP A 64 1.31 0.95 -15.71
CA TRP A 64 0.84 2.31 -15.48
C TRP A 64 -0.48 2.37 -14.72
N PHE A 65 -1.45 1.51 -15.07
CA PHE A 65 -2.73 1.49 -14.37
C PHE A 65 -2.55 1.18 -12.88
N ASP A 66 -1.73 0.18 -12.57
CA ASP A 66 -1.45 -0.23 -11.21
C ASP A 66 -0.67 0.86 -10.43
N VAL A 67 0.33 1.49 -11.06
CA VAL A 67 1.09 2.61 -10.45
C VAL A 67 0.17 3.80 -10.14
N VAL A 68 -0.65 4.21 -11.10
CA VAL A 68 -1.61 5.31 -10.90
C VAL A 68 -2.59 4.97 -9.78
N THR A 69 -3.11 3.74 -9.76
CA THR A 69 -4.03 3.28 -8.70
C THR A 69 -3.37 3.35 -7.32
N LEU A 70 -2.13 2.84 -7.19
CA LEU A 70 -1.38 2.88 -5.94
C LEU A 70 -1.10 4.31 -5.47
N ILE A 71 -0.70 5.21 -6.37
CA ILE A 71 -0.44 6.62 -6.05
C ILE A 71 -1.72 7.33 -5.64
N VAL A 72 -2.81 7.16 -6.38
CA VAL A 72 -4.10 7.79 -6.05
C VAL A 72 -4.59 7.32 -4.68
N LEU A 73 -4.54 6.01 -4.40
CA LEU A 73 -4.90 5.48 -3.08
C LEU A 73 -3.98 6.00 -1.97
N ALA A 74 -2.67 6.07 -2.22
CA ALA A 74 -1.71 6.64 -1.27
C ALA A 74 -2.06 8.09 -0.91
N LEU A 75 -2.36 8.93 -1.93
CA LEU A 75 -2.72 10.33 -1.72
C LEU A 75 -4.06 10.48 -0.98
N VAL A 76 -5.06 9.68 -1.34
CA VAL A 76 -6.37 9.68 -0.65
C VAL A 76 -6.21 9.28 0.82
N LEU A 77 -5.45 8.23 1.11
CA LEU A 77 -5.21 7.78 2.48
C LEU A 77 -4.38 8.79 3.27
N ALA A 78 -3.35 9.40 2.66
CA ALA A 78 -2.58 10.46 3.31
C ALA A 78 -3.44 11.69 3.62
N TYR A 79 -4.38 12.04 2.72
CA TYR A 79 -5.34 13.10 2.99
C TYR A 79 -6.26 12.75 4.17
N PHE A 80 -6.84 11.54 4.17
CA PHE A 80 -7.71 11.09 5.27
C PHE A 80 -6.96 10.92 6.60
N ALA A 81 -5.68 10.59 6.58
CA ALA A 81 -4.86 10.48 7.78
C ALA A 81 -4.84 11.78 8.61
N ASN A 82 -4.98 12.95 7.98
CA ASN A 82 -5.09 14.24 8.70
C ASN A 82 -6.28 14.30 9.67
N TRP A 83 -7.27 13.43 9.48
CA TRP A 83 -8.50 13.38 10.26
C TRP A 83 -8.61 12.09 11.09
N GLY A 84 -7.58 11.21 11.04
CA GLY A 84 -7.66 9.84 11.55
C GLY A 84 -7.95 9.73 13.05
N ASP A 85 -7.40 10.65 13.85
CA ASP A 85 -7.57 10.68 15.31
C ASP A 85 -8.38 11.91 15.76
N THR A 86 -9.26 12.42 14.90
CA THR A 86 -10.12 13.55 15.26
C THR A 86 -11.05 13.12 16.40
N PRO A 87 -11.06 13.82 17.56
CA PRO A 87 -11.92 13.45 18.67
C PRO A 87 -13.38 13.57 18.26
N ALA A 88 -14.21 12.63 18.71
CA ALA A 88 -15.66 12.73 18.55
C ALA A 88 -16.14 13.98 19.29
N VAL A 89 -16.88 14.84 18.59
CA VAL A 89 -17.58 15.95 19.24
C VAL A 89 -18.80 15.34 19.93
N VAL A 90 -18.76 15.28 21.26
CA VAL A 90 -19.82 14.80 22.14
C VAL A 90 -20.46 15.97 22.86
#